data_AF-A0A7S0YS17-F1
#
_entry.id   AF-A0A7S0YS17-F1
#
_cell.length_a   1.000
_cell.length_b   1.000
_cell.length_c   1.000
_cell.angle_alpha   90.00
_cell.angle_beta   90.00
_cell.angle_gamma   90.00
#
_symmetry.space_group_name_H-M   'P 1'
#
loop_
_entity.id
_entity.type
_entity.pdbx_description
1 polymer ?
#
loop_
_entity_poly.entity_id
_entity_poly.type
_entity_poly.pdbx_seq_one_letter_code
_entity_poly.pdbx_strand_id
1 'polypeptide(L)'
;KNNNNNNNNKKKKKKKSQTKFSSASRDMSKCCLVIFDECHKAKNLLLTATESSQTGLAVEALQSCLPDACVLYSSATGASEPANLRYMTRLGTFGYDSMSSAVTALTRCGLGALEMFGMSLKAAGAYLSRSLSYRGAEFQVAEVDLDPVSRIMYDRSAYLWQLLFAVLRALPRDSEKGGGR
;
A
#
# COMPACT_ATOMS: atom_id res chain seq x y z
N LYS A 1 -23.03 -48.99 40.67
CA LYS A 1 -23.17 -48.86 39.20
C LYS A 1 -23.81 -47.51 38.91
N ASN A 2 -23.06 -46.64 38.21
CA ASN A 2 -23.39 -45.50 37.35
C ASN A 2 -24.42 -44.46 37.83
N ASN A 3 -24.01 -43.22 38.14
CA ASN A 3 -23.68 -42.10 37.23
C ASN A 3 -24.82 -41.70 36.28
N ASN A 4 -25.36 -40.48 36.41
CA ASN A 4 -25.20 -39.42 35.40
C ASN A 4 -25.91 -38.11 35.82
N ASN A 5 -25.12 -37.13 36.26
CA ASN A 5 -25.46 -35.71 36.22
C ASN A 5 -24.97 -35.14 34.88
N ASN A 6 -25.88 -34.70 34.01
CA ASN A 6 -25.56 -33.98 32.78
C ASN A 6 -25.89 -32.49 32.94
N ASN A 7 -24.88 -31.69 33.27
CA ASN A 7 -24.92 -30.23 33.09
C ASN A 7 -23.97 -29.84 31.96
N ASN A 8 -24.56 -29.55 30.81
CA ASN A 8 -23.88 -29.01 29.63
C ASN A 8 -23.54 -27.52 29.86
N ASN A 9 -22.27 -27.22 30.09
CA ASN A 9 -21.73 -25.85 29.98
C ASN A 9 -20.49 -25.85 29.07
N LYS A 10 -20.72 -25.70 27.76
CA LYS A 10 -19.66 -25.45 26.77
C LYS A 10 -19.15 -24.01 26.92
N LYS A 11 -18.13 -23.81 27.75
CA LYS A 11 -17.32 -22.57 27.75
C LYS A 11 -16.44 -22.54 26.49
N LYS A 12 -16.83 -21.74 25.49
CA LYS A 12 -15.97 -21.36 24.35
C LYS A 12 -14.77 -20.55 24.89
N LYS A 13 -13.57 -21.16 24.90
CA LYS A 13 -12.31 -20.47 25.18
C LYS A 13 -11.97 -19.56 23.99
N LYS A 14 -12.11 -18.24 24.16
CA LYS A 14 -11.52 -17.23 23.26
C LYS A 14 -9.99 -17.35 23.37
N LYS A 15 -9.32 -17.80 22.31
CA LYS A 15 -7.86 -17.70 22.19
C LYS A 15 -7.52 -16.21 22.03
N LYS A 16 -6.99 -15.58 23.07
CA LYS A 16 -6.33 -14.27 22.98
C LYS A 16 -4.96 -14.50 22.35
N SER A 17 -4.84 -14.21 21.06
CA SER A 17 -3.54 -14.07 20.39
C SER A 17 -2.94 -12.73 20.82
N GLN A 18 -2.31 -12.70 22.00
CA GLN A 18 -1.46 -11.57 22.39
C GLN A 18 -0.16 -11.70 21.59
N THR A 19 -0.07 -10.99 20.47
CA THR A 19 1.20 -10.69 19.81
C THR A 19 2.02 -9.82 20.74
N LYS A 20 2.96 -10.44 21.46
CA LYS A 20 3.98 -9.76 22.25
C LYS A 20 4.82 -8.92 21.28
N PHE A 21 4.71 -7.59 21.37
CA PHE A 21 5.73 -6.69 20.83
C PHE A 21 6.93 -6.82 21.76
N SER A 22 7.80 -7.80 21.53
CA SER A 22 9.01 -7.97 22.33
C SER A 22 9.98 -6.88 21.94
N SER A 23 10.04 -5.81 22.73
CA SER A 23 11.17 -4.88 22.80
C SER A 23 12.39 -5.57 23.41
N ALA A 24 12.78 -6.71 22.86
CA ALA A 24 14.02 -7.37 23.20
C ALA A 24 15.14 -6.48 22.64
N SER A 25 15.95 -5.91 23.53
CA SER A 25 17.22 -5.29 23.18
C SER A 25 18.05 -6.34 22.43
N ARG A 26 18.00 -6.28 21.09
CA ARG A 26 18.78 -7.15 20.22
C ARG A 26 20.22 -6.64 20.25
N ASP A 27 21.15 -7.59 20.35
CA ASP A 27 22.58 -7.31 20.21
C ASP A 27 22.84 -6.77 18.79
N MET A 28 22.83 -5.45 18.66
CA MET A 28 22.94 -4.74 17.39
C MET A 28 24.29 -4.98 16.70
N SER A 29 25.28 -5.50 17.45
CA SER A 29 26.63 -5.78 16.94
C SER A 29 26.69 -6.99 15.98
N LYS A 30 25.63 -7.83 15.94
CA LYS A 30 25.56 -9.04 15.10
C LYS A 30 24.52 -8.98 13.98
N CYS A 31 23.73 -7.91 13.90
CA CYS A 31 22.64 -7.80 12.93
C CYS A 31 23.05 -6.93 11.74
N CYS A 32 22.94 -7.49 10.53
CA CYS A 32 23.10 -6.75 9.28
C CYS A 32 21.97 -5.71 9.11
N LEU A 33 22.30 -4.53 8.60
CA LEU A 33 21.33 -3.49 8.20
C LEU A 33 21.11 -3.54 6.69
N VAL A 34 19.87 -3.77 6.27
CA VAL A 34 19.43 -3.71 4.87
C VAL A 34 18.70 -2.39 4.65
N ILE A 35 19.16 -1.61 3.67
CA ILE A 35 18.54 -0.34 3.30
C ILE A 35 17.91 -0.51 1.92
N PHE A 36 16.60 -0.34 1.84
CA PHE A 36 15.88 -0.24 0.57
C PHE A 36 15.75 1.23 0.19
N ASP A 37 16.61 1.67 -0.73
CA ASP A 37 16.54 3.00 -1.31
C ASP A 37 15.52 3.06 -2.46
N GLU A 38 14.82 4.19 -2.56
CA GLU A 38 13.67 4.38 -3.45
C GLU A 38 12.69 3.20 -3.47
N CYS A 39 12.34 2.72 -2.27
CA CYS A 39 11.60 1.47 -2.10
C CYS A 39 10.17 1.51 -2.67
N HIS A 40 9.66 2.69 -3.04
CA HIS A 40 8.40 2.84 -3.78
C HIS A 40 8.40 2.09 -5.12
N LYS A 41 9.56 1.73 -5.68
CA LYS A 41 9.67 0.87 -6.88
C LYS A 41 9.16 -0.55 -6.65
N ALA A 42 9.10 -1.02 -5.40
CA ALA A 42 8.57 -2.33 -5.02
C ALA A 42 7.04 -2.33 -4.79
N LYS A 43 6.33 -1.23 -5.09
CA LYS A 43 4.88 -1.08 -4.88
C LYS A 43 4.03 -2.13 -5.61
N ASN A 44 4.52 -2.68 -6.72
CA ASN A 44 3.82 -3.69 -7.51
C ASN A 44 3.94 -5.10 -6.91
N LEU A 45 4.12 -5.24 -5.60
CA LEU A 45 4.01 -6.53 -4.93
C LEU A 45 2.52 -6.90 -4.84
N LEU A 46 1.99 -7.58 -5.85
CA LEU A 46 0.58 -8.00 -5.92
C LEU A 46 0.33 -9.34 -5.20
N LEU A 47 -0.94 -9.68 -4.93
CA LEU A 47 -1.33 -10.90 -4.18
C LEU A 47 -1.03 -12.17 -4.97
N THR A 48 -0.86 -12.02 -6.28
CA THR A 48 -0.61 -13.09 -7.23
C THR A 48 0.79 -12.90 -7.81
N ALA A 49 1.61 -13.95 -7.75
CA ALA A 49 3.00 -13.93 -8.23
C ALA A 49 3.13 -13.65 -9.75
N THR A 50 2.05 -13.80 -10.51
CA THR A 50 1.99 -13.56 -11.96
C THR A 50 1.92 -12.09 -12.34
N GLU A 51 1.48 -11.21 -11.44
CA GLU A 51 1.38 -9.76 -11.69
C GLU A 51 2.35 -8.95 -10.84
N SER A 52 3.11 -9.61 -9.96
CA SER A 52 4.08 -8.92 -9.12
C SER A 52 5.35 -8.58 -9.88
N SER A 53 5.89 -7.39 -9.63
CA SER A 53 7.20 -7.02 -10.17
C SER A 53 8.27 -7.98 -9.64
N GLN A 54 9.20 -8.42 -10.50
CA GLN A 54 10.37 -9.22 -10.08
C GLN A 54 11.15 -8.53 -8.96
N THR A 55 11.19 -7.20 -8.95
CA THR A 55 11.80 -6.40 -7.88
C THR A 55 11.06 -6.57 -6.55
N GLY A 56 9.73 -6.60 -6.58
CA GLY A 56 8.93 -6.82 -5.37
C GLY A 56 9.20 -8.20 -4.76
N LEU A 57 9.16 -9.24 -5.60
CA LEU A 57 9.45 -10.62 -5.15
C LEU A 57 10.86 -10.75 -4.59
N ALA A 58 11.86 -10.12 -5.21
CA ALA A 58 13.23 -10.11 -4.70
C ALA A 58 13.33 -9.42 -3.33
N VAL A 59 12.63 -8.30 -3.13
CA VAL A 59 12.57 -7.59 -1.83
C VAL A 59 11.91 -8.43 -0.74
N GLU A 60 10.84 -9.15 -1.06
CA GLU A 60 10.17 -10.07 -0.13
C GLU A 60 11.03 -11.30 0.19
N ALA A 61 11.69 -11.87 -0.83
CA ALA A 61 12.61 -12.99 -0.67
C ALA A 61 13.80 -12.62 0.22
N LEU A 62 14.38 -11.43 0.01
CA LEU A 62 15.50 -10.93 0.81
C LEU A 62 15.10 -10.77 2.29
N GLN A 63 13.93 -10.19 2.56
CA GLN A 63 13.38 -10.09 3.91
C GLN A 63 13.11 -11.46 4.55
N SER A 64 12.69 -12.45 3.75
CA SER A 64 12.43 -13.82 4.23
C SER A 64 13.72 -14.59 4.52
N CYS A 65 14.76 -14.40 3.70
CA CYS A 65 16.07 -15.02 3.89
C CYS A 65 16.86 -14.44 5.07
N LEU A 66 16.59 -13.19 5.45
CA LEU A 66 17.30 -12.47 6.52
C LEU A 66 16.35 -12.04 7.65
N PRO A 67 15.77 -12.99 8.42
CA PRO A 67 14.77 -12.68 9.44
C PRO A 67 15.31 -11.83 10.60
N ASP A 68 16.62 -11.89 10.86
CA ASP A 68 17.31 -11.17 11.94
C ASP A 68 17.89 -9.82 11.50
N ALA A 69 17.84 -9.49 10.21
CA ALA A 69 18.32 -8.21 9.72
C ALA A 69 17.41 -7.06 10.15
N CYS A 70 18.04 -5.91 10.41
CA CYS A 70 17.34 -4.64 10.53
C CYS A 70 17.04 -4.12 9.11
N VAL A 71 15.84 -3.58 8.89
CA VAL A 71 15.42 -3.09 7.57
C VAL A 71 15.02 -1.63 7.66
N LEU A 72 15.64 -0.79 6.84
CA LEU A 72 15.30 0.61 6.65
C LEU A 72 14.66 0.81 5.27
N TYR A 73 13.46 1.38 5.24
CA TYR A 73 12.78 1.77 4.01
C TYR A 73 12.98 3.27 3.78
N SER A 74 13.67 3.64 2.70
CA SER A 74 13.87 5.03 2.29
C SER A 74 13.02 5.31 1.04
N SER A 75 12.12 6.30 1.14
CA SER A 75 11.29 6.74 0.00
C SER A 75 10.72 8.12 0.24
N ALA A 76 10.68 8.95 -0.81
CA ALA A 76 10.04 10.26 -0.79
C ALA A 76 8.50 10.20 -0.64
N THR A 77 7.87 9.08 -1.01
CA THR A 77 6.40 8.92 -1.09
C THR A 77 5.88 7.69 -0.33
N GLY A 78 6.65 7.22 0.66
CA GLY A 78 6.42 5.92 1.31
C GLY A 78 5.03 5.69 1.92
N ALA A 79 4.38 6.75 2.44
CA ALA A 79 3.08 6.66 3.13
C ALA A 79 1.97 7.49 2.46
N SER A 80 2.05 7.71 1.14
CA SER A 80 1.04 8.49 0.40
C SER A 80 -0.16 7.63 -0.04
N GLU A 81 0.08 6.36 -0.35
CA GLU A 81 -0.95 5.41 -0.78
C GLU A 81 -0.87 4.11 0.04
N PRO A 82 -2.01 3.47 0.40
CA PRO A 82 -1.99 2.24 1.19
C PRO A 82 -1.19 1.11 0.51
N ALA A 83 -1.18 1.08 -0.83
CA ALA A 83 -0.43 0.08 -1.60
C ALA A 83 1.08 0.14 -1.34
N ASN A 84 1.64 1.32 -1.05
CA ASN A 84 3.07 1.50 -0.78
C ASN A 84 3.51 0.85 0.53
N LEU A 85 2.60 0.53 1.45
CA LEU A 85 2.92 -0.15 2.71
C LEU A 85 3.10 -1.66 2.54
N ARG A 86 2.75 -2.21 1.38
CA ARG A 86 2.61 -3.65 1.20
C ARG A 86 3.94 -4.40 1.25
N TYR A 87 5.00 -3.83 0.68
CA TYR A 87 6.35 -4.40 0.75
C TYR A 87 7.04 -4.14 2.10
N MET A 88 6.48 -3.26 2.94
CA MET A 88 7.04 -2.87 4.24
C MET A 88 6.64 -3.84 5.35
N THR A 89 6.79 -5.15 5.11
CA THR A 89 6.31 -6.21 6.02
C THR A 89 6.93 -6.16 7.42
N ARG A 90 8.11 -5.53 7.54
CA ARG A 90 8.87 -5.41 8.79
C ARG A 90 8.41 -4.29 9.72
N LEU A 91 7.53 -3.39 9.28
CA LEU A 91 6.97 -2.34 10.15
C LEU A 91 6.02 -2.91 11.24
N GLY A 92 5.64 -4.19 11.12
CA GLY A 92 4.74 -4.87 12.03
C GLY A 92 3.31 -4.92 11.48
N THR A 93 2.53 -5.92 11.89
CA THR A 93 1.18 -6.13 11.36
C THR A 93 0.07 -5.49 12.19
N PHE A 94 0.38 -4.77 13.28
CA PHE A 94 -0.59 -3.98 14.08
C PHE A 94 -1.89 -4.71 14.48
N GLY A 95 -1.82 -6.02 14.70
CA GLY A 95 -2.98 -6.84 15.05
C GLY A 95 -3.73 -7.45 13.86
N TYR A 96 -3.26 -7.21 12.63
CA TYR A 96 -3.68 -7.93 11.42
C TYR A 96 -2.85 -9.21 11.23
N ASP A 97 -3.42 -10.17 10.51
CA ASP A 97 -2.77 -11.45 10.20
C ASP A 97 -1.54 -11.29 9.28
N SER A 98 -1.58 -10.30 8.38
CA SER A 98 -0.49 -9.97 7.47
C SER A 98 -0.52 -8.49 7.08
N MET A 99 0.59 -7.96 6.59
CA MET A 99 0.59 -6.58 6.08
C MET A 99 -0.34 -6.41 4.88
N SER A 100 -0.55 -7.44 4.06
CA SER A 100 -1.52 -7.35 2.97
C SER A 100 -2.95 -7.18 3.50
N SER A 101 -3.30 -7.86 4.60
CA SER A 101 -4.62 -7.69 5.25
C SER A 101 -4.77 -6.29 5.84
N ALA A 102 -3.71 -5.76 6.47
CA ALA A 102 -3.67 -4.39 6.96
C ALA A 102 -3.89 -3.37 5.83
N VAL A 103 -3.19 -3.53 4.70
CA VAL A 103 -3.35 -2.67 3.52
C VAL A 103 -4.78 -2.72 2.98
N THR A 104 -5.37 -3.91 2.82
CA THR A 104 -6.76 -4.04 2.36
C THR A 104 -7.74 -3.33 3.30
N ALA A 105 -7.53 -3.45 4.62
CA ALA A 105 -8.35 -2.74 5.60
C ALA A 105 -8.19 -1.21 5.49
N LEU A 106 -6.95 -0.72 5.35
CA LEU A 106 -6.66 0.70 5.18
C LEU A 106 -7.28 1.26 3.89
N THR A 107 -7.17 0.54 2.77
CA THR A 107 -7.78 0.94 1.50
C THR A 107 -9.29 1.06 1.62
N ARG A 108 -9.95 0.15 2.34
CA ARG A 108 -11.41 0.20 2.55
C ARG A 108 -11.83 1.38 3.44
N CYS A 109 -11.03 1.72 4.44
CA CYS A 109 -11.32 2.80 5.38
C CYS A 109 -10.91 4.20 4.84
N GLY A 110 -10.13 4.25 3.76
CA GLY A 110 -9.73 5.48 3.08
C GLY A 110 -8.61 6.24 3.77
N LEU A 111 -8.41 7.49 3.34
CA LEU A 111 -7.29 8.35 3.72
C LEU A 111 -7.18 8.61 5.21
N GLY A 112 -8.31 8.84 5.91
CA GLY A 112 -8.27 9.12 7.36
C GLY A 112 -7.68 7.96 8.18
N ALA A 113 -7.94 6.71 7.77
CA ALA A 113 -7.34 5.55 8.43
C ALA A 113 -5.84 5.43 8.12
N LEU A 114 -5.43 5.78 6.90
CA LEU A 114 -4.01 5.82 6.51
C LEU A 114 -3.24 6.88 7.30
N GLU A 115 -3.84 8.05 7.53
CA GLU A 115 -3.24 9.11 8.36
C GLU A 115 -3.05 8.66 9.80
N MET A 116 -4.08 8.05 10.41
CA MET A 116 -3.97 7.50 11.77
C MET A 116 -2.90 6.42 11.85
N PHE A 117 -2.80 5.57 10.82
CA PHE A 117 -1.75 4.58 10.72
C PHE A 117 -0.36 5.22 10.68
N GLY A 118 -0.16 6.22 9.82
CA GLY A 118 1.10 6.99 9.76
C GLY A 118 1.44 7.69 11.08
N MET A 119 0.44 8.26 11.77
CA MET A 119 0.63 8.85 13.10
C MET A 119 1.08 7.81 14.13
N SER A 120 0.49 6.62 14.12
CA SER A 120 0.88 5.53 15.02
C SER A 120 2.32 5.05 14.76
N LEU A 121 2.71 4.95 13.48
CA LEU A 121 4.08 4.61 13.10
C LEU A 121 5.08 5.68 13.58
N LYS A 122 4.72 6.96 13.45
CA LYS A 122 5.53 8.08 13.93
C LYS A 122 5.66 8.08 15.45
N ALA A 123 4.56 7.83 16.17
CA ALA A 123 4.55 7.73 17.63
C ALA A 123 5.40 6.54 18.13
N ALA A 124 5.41 5.43 17.39
CA ALA A 124 6.25 4.26 17.69
C ALA A 124 7.74 4.47 17.32
N GLY A 125 8.10 5.57 16.67
CA GLY A 125 9.46 5.82 16.17
C GLY A 125 9.84 4.96 14.95
N ALA A 126 8.89 4.24 14.36
CA ALA A 126 9.12 3.37 13.19
C ALA A 126 9.01 4.12 11.85
N TYR A 127 8.49 5.36 11.87
CA TYR A 127 8.35 6.19 10.69
C TYR A 127 8.82 7.62 10.95
N LEU A 128 9.67 8.12 10.06
CA LEU A 128 10.13 9.49 10.03
C LEU A 128 9.85 10.08 8.66
N SER A 129 9.12 11.19 8.62
CA SER A 129 8.97 12.01 7.43
C SER A 129 9.15 13.47 7.83
N ARG A 130 9.98 14.18 7.06
CA ARG A 130 10.29 15.59 7.23
C ARG A 130 9.97 16.32 5.93
N SER A 131 9.22 17.41 6.05
CA SER A 131 9.06 18.34 4.94
C SER A 131 10.36 19.12 4.75
N LEU A 132 10.81 19.25 3.50
CA LEU A 132 11.88 20.17 3.16
C LEU A 132 11.34 21.61 3.23
N SER A 133 12.18 22.54 3.68
CA SER A 133 11.86 23.95 3.61
C SER A 133 12.04 24.43 2.17
N TYR A 134 11.09 25.21 1.66
CA TYR A 134 11.20 25.90 0.37
C TYR A 134 12.02 27.19 0.44
N ARG A 135 12.72 27.45 1.56
CA ARG A 135 13.51 28.67 1.70
C ARG A 135 14.64 28.70 0.67
N GLY A 136 14.56 29.64 -0.27
CA GLY A 136 15.51 29.76 -1.39
C GLY A 136 15.19 28.89 -2.61
N ALA A 137 14.04 28.20 -2.63
CA ALA A 137 13.55 27.54 -3.82
C ALA A 137 12.87 28.56 -4.74
N GLU A 138 13.32 28.66 -5.99
CA GLU A 138 12.70 29.46 -7.04
C GLU A 138 12.01 28.54 -8.03
N PHE A 139 10.79 28.89 -8.42
CA PHE A 139 10.01 28.16 -9.41
C PHE A 139 9.79 29.06 -10.61
N GLN A 140 10.17 28.60 -11.80
CA GLN A 140 9.91 29.28 -13.05
C GLN A 140 9.07 28.38 -13.94
N VAL A 141 7.92 28.90 -14.38
CA VAL A 141 7.15 28.26 -15.44
C VAL A 141 7.76 28.69 -16.77
N ALA A 142 8.31 27.73 -17.51
CA ALA A 142 8.79 27.96 -18.86
C ALA A 142 7.67 27.59 -19.83
N GLU A 143 7.12 28.61 -20.51
CA GLU A 143 6.20 28.39 -21.62
C GLU A 143 7.00 28.12 -22.88
N VAL A 144 6.67 27.03 -23.58
CA VAL A 144 7.32 26.61 -24.82
C VAL A 144 6.27 26.56 -25.91
N ASP A 145 6.50 27.29 -26.99
CA ASP A 145 5.64 27.26 -28.16
C ASP A 145 5.68 25.88 -28.83
N LEU A 146 4.50 25.34 -29.14
CA LEU A 146 4.36 24.09 -29.87
C LEU A 146 4.79 24.27 -31.32
N ASP A 147 5.60 23.34 -31.82
CA ASP A 147 5.93 23.25 -33.24
C ASP A 147 4.64 23.15 -34.08
N PRO A 148 4.55 23.81 -35.26
CA PRO A 148 3.36 23.79 -36.09
C PRO A 148 2.86 22.38 -36.44
N VAL A 149 3.77 21.41 -36.62
CA VAL A 149 3.40 20.01 -36.90
C VAL A 149 2.78 19.36 -35.66
N SER A 150 3.36 19.57 -34.48
CA SER A 150 2.82 19.09 -33.21
C SER A 150 1.44 19.70 -32.91
N ARG A 151 1.21 20.96 -33.26
CA ARG A 151 -0.08 21.63 -33.13
C ARG A 151 -1.16 20.97 -33.97
N ILE A 152 -0.87 20.71 -35.25
CA ILE A 152 -1.82 20.03 -36.15
C ILE A 152 -2.13 18.61 -35.65
N MET A 153 -1.12 17.89 -35.16
CA MET A 153 -1.32 16.56 -34.57
C MET A 153 -2.21 16.63 -33.32
N TYR A 154 -1.98 17.60 -32.44
CA TYR A 154 -2.77 17.83 -31.24
C TYR A 154 -4.23 18.13 -31.60
N ASP A 155 -4.47 19.07 -32.53
CA ASP A 155 -5.81 19.47 -32.96
C ASP A 155 -6.59 18.28 -33.55
N ARG A 156 -5.95 17.48 -34.40
CA ARG A 156 -6.55 16.26 -34.96
C ARG A 156 -6.88 15.23 -33.88
N SER A 157 -6.00 15.06 -32.90
CA SER A 157 -6.22 14.13 -31.78
C SER A 157 -7.37 14.58 -30.89
N ALA A 158 -7.45 15.90 -30.60
CA ALA A 158 -8.55 16.49 -29.84
C ALA A 158 -9.88 16.36 -30.59
N TYR A 159 -9.89 16.58 -31.91
CA TYR A 159 -11.08 16.41 -32.74
C TYR A 159 -11.58 14.96 -32.76
N LEU A 160 -10.67 13.99 -32.91
CA LEU A 160 -11.01 12.57 -32.85
C LEU A 160 -11.68 12.21 -31.52
N TRP A 161 -11.13 12.70 -30.40
CA TRP A 161 -11.71 12.46 -29.08
C TRP A 161 -13.11 13.06 -28.92
N GLN A 162 -13.34 14.26 -29.44
CA GLN A 162 -14.66 14.89 -29.43
C GLN A 162 -15.66 14.08 -30.26
N LEU A 163 -15.26 13.63 -31.44
CA LEU A 163 -16.10 12.81 -32.32
C LEU A 163 -16.44 11.47 -31.66
N LEU A 164 -15.45 10.81 -31.06
CA LEU A 164 -15.66 9.57 -30.31
C LEU A 164 -16.64 9.77 -29.14
N PHE A 165 -16.49 10.85 -28.37
CA PHE A 165 -17.41 11.16 -27.28
C PHE A 165 -18.84 11.44 -27.77
N ALA A 166 -18.99 12.13 -28.91
CA ALA A 166 -20.29 12.37 -29.51
C ALA A 166 -20.96 11.06 -29.94
N VAL A 167 -20.22 10.17 -30.59
CA VAL A 167 -20.71 8.84 -30.99
C VAL A 167 -21.07 8.00 -29.77
N LEU A 168 -20.19 7.92 -28.75
CA LEU A 168 -20.44 7.15 -27.52
C LEU A 168 -21.67 7.65 -26.75
N ARG A 169 -21.96 8.95 -26.78
CA ARG A 169 -23.17 9.51 -26.17
C ARG A 169 -24.43 9.25 -26.99
N ALA A 170 -24.30 9.17 -28.31
CA ALA A 170 -25.41 8.88 -29.22
C ALA A 170 -25.74 7.38 -29.29
N LEU A 171 -24.80 6.50 -28.92
CA LEU A 171 -25.06 5.08 -28.81
C LEU A 171 -26.11 4.83 -27.71
N PRO A 172 -27.12 3.98 -27.98
CA PRO A 172 -28.03 3.52 -26.94
C PRO A 172 -27.20 2.91 -25.82
N ARG A 173 -27.34 3.43 -24.60
CA ARG A 173 -26.87 2.69 -23.44
C ARG A 173 -27.74 1.46 -23.38
N ASP A 174 -27.14 0.28 -23.44
CA ASP A 174 -27.87 -0.96 -23.18
C ASP A 174 -28.55 -0.79 -21.83
N SER A 175 -29.85 -0.53 -21.87
CA SER A 175 -30.71 -0.55 -20.71
C SER A 175 -30.55 -1.93 -20.13
N GLU A 176 -30.00 -2.02 -18.92
CA GLU A 176 -30.04 -3.22 -18.11
C GLU A 176 -31.39 -3.88 -18.32
N LYS A 177 -31.39 -5.10 -18.86
CA LYS A 177 -32.57 -5.96 -18.78
C LYS A 177 -32.84 -6.12 -17.29
N GLY A 178 -33.76 -5.32 -16.80
CA GLY A 178 -34.29 -5.40 -15.46
C GLY A 178 -34.74 -6.83 -15.19
N GLY A 179 -34.27 -7.38 -14.08
CA GLY A 179 -35.00 -8.41 -13.39
C GLY A 179 -36.41 -7.90 -13.10
N GLY A 180 -37.40 -8.75 -13.37
CA GLY A 180 -38.79 -8.33 -13.26
C GLY A 180 -39.82 -9.42 -13.55
N ARG A 181 -39.64 -10.61 -12.99
CA ARG A 181 -40.63 -11.53 -12.37
C ARG A 181 -40.23 -12.99 -12.48
#